data_AF-A0A5B8BU24-F1
#
_entry.id   AF-A0A5B8BU24-F1
#
_cell.length_a   1.000
_cell.length_b   1.000
_cell.length_c   1.000
_cell.angle_alpha   90.00
_cell.angle_beta   90.00
_cell.angle_gamma   90.00
#
_symmetry.space_group_name_H-M   'P 1'
#
loop_
_entity.id
_entity.type
_entity.pdbx_description
1 polymer ?
#
loop_
_entity_poly.entity_id
_entity_poly.type
_entity_poly.pdbx_seq_one_letter_code
_entity_poly.pdbx_strand_id
1 'polypeptide(L)'
;MTLLRRHPVLTACFALALAATLFFGIRTVQRTLYWMDPAHQAQALEPWMTPRYIAHSWLVDGQELAQHLGVPPEPEERPTLETIAKKRGVPLAQVMEEAQAFLDANATRQSE
;
A
#
# COMPACT_ATOMS: atom_id res chain seq x y z
N MET A 1 38.42 -23.61 13.87
CA MET A 1 38.63 -22.39 13.06
C MET A 1 39.63 -22.62 11.91
N THR A 2 39.41 -23.60 11.03
CA THR A 2 40.43 -23.97 10.00
C THR A 2 39.88 -24.24 8.59
N LEU A 3 38.56 -24.16 8.34
CA LEU A 3 38.03 -24.34 6.98
C LEU A 3 38.07 -23.07 6.12
N LEU A 4 38.02 -21.88 6.70
CA LEU A 4 37.97 -20.62 5.93
C LEU A 4 39.25 -20.32 5.12
N ARG A 5 40.38 -20.94 5.45
CA ARG A 5 41.71 -20.55 4.95
C ARG A 5 42.24 -21.43 3.81
N ARG A 6 41.60 -22.58 3.53
CA ARG A 6 42.06 -23.54 2.50
C ARG A 6 41.42 -23.29 1.13
N HIS A 7 40.19 -22.76 1.08
CA HIS A 7 39.47 -22.45 -0.17
C HIS A 7 38.70 -21.11 -0.09
N PRO A 8 39.40 -19.96 0.03
CA PRO A 8 38.77 -18.64 0.21
C PRO A 8 37.84 -18.25 -0.95
N VAL A 9 38.10 -18.77 -2.15
CA VAL A 9 37.27 -18.52 -3.34
C VAL A 9 35.92 -19.22 -3.23
N LEU A 10 35.89 -20.47 -2.75
CA LEU A 10 34.65 -21.23 -2.61
C LEU A 10 33.76 -20.64 -1.52
N THR A 11 34.34 -20.22 -0.39
CA THR A 11 33.60 -19.53 0.67
C THR A 11 33.12 -18.14 0.24
N ALA A 12 33.93 -17.38 -0.51
CA ALA A 12 33.50 -16.09 -1.04
C ALA A 12 32.37 -16.23 -2.07
N CYS A 13 32.46 -17.18 -3.00
CA CYS A 13 31.38 -17.48 -3.95
C CYS A 13 30.09 -17.89 -3.23
N PHE A 14 30.19 -18.74 -2.20
CA PHE A 14 29.02 -19.15 -1.42
C PHE A 14 28.39 -17.98 -0.66
N ALA A 15 29.20 -17.14 -0.01
CA ALA A 15 28.71 -15.95 0.68
C ALA A 15 28.04 -14.95 -0.27
N LEU A 16 28.61 -14.76 -1.47
CA LEU A 16 28.08 -13.84 -2.46
C LEU A 16 26.77 -14.36 -3.08
N ALA A 17 26.67 -15.67 -3.32
CA ALA A 17 25.42 -16.31 -3.73
C ALA A 17 24.33 -16.16 -2.66
N LEU A 18 24.66 -16.39 -1.38
CA LEU A 18 23.73 -16.21 -0.27
C LEU A 18 23.23 -14.77 -0.17
N ALA A 19 24.13 -13.79 -0.29
CA ALA A 19 23.79 -12.37 -0.30
C ALA A 19 22.88 -12.00 -1.48
N ALA A 20 23.16 -12.52 -2.68
CA ALA A 20 22.33 -12.30 -3.86
C ALA A 20 20.93 -12.92 -3.69
N THR A 21 20.83 -14.14 -3.15
CA THR A 21 19.54 -14.79 -2.86
C THR A 21 18.74 -14.02 -1.82
N LEU A 22 19.36 -13.53 -0.75
CA LEU A 22 18.70 -12.68 0.25
C LEU A 22 18.24 -11.35 -0.37
N PHE A 23 19.09 -10.70 -1.17
CA PHE A 23 18.73 -9.45 -1.84
C PHE A 23 17.55 -9.62 -2.79
N PHE A 24 17.61 -10.61 -3.68
CA PHE A 24 16.52 -10.91 -4.61
C PHE A 24 15.26 -11.41 -3.88
N GLY A 25 15.44 -12.22 -2.84
CA GLY A 25 14.36 -12.74 -2.00
C GLY A 25 13.60 -11.61 -1.30
N ILE A 26 14.30 -10.73 -0.59
CA ILE A 26 13.71 -9.57 0.08
C ILE A 26 13.03 -8.64 -0.94
N ARG A 27 13.69 -8.32 -2.05
CA ARG A 27 13.12 -7.48 -3.12
C ARG A 27 11.82 -8.08 -3.69
N THR A 28 11.79 -9.40 -3.85
CA THR A 28 10.62 -10.13 -4.36
C THR A 28 9.52 -10.20 -3.31
N VAL A 29 9.85 -10.54 -2.06
CA VAL A 29 8.91 -10.59 -0.94
C VAL A 29 8.28 -9.21 -0.70
N GLN A 30 9.03 -8.11 -0.80
CA GLN A 30 8.45 -6.76 -0.74
C GLN A 30 7.44 -6.52 -1.87
N ARG A 31 7.76 -6.94 -3.10
CA ARG A 31 6.87 -6.79 -4.25
C ARG A 31 5.65 -7.72 -4.18
N THR A 32 5.81 -8.91 -3.61
CA THR A 32 4.76 -9.92 -3.48
C THR A 32 3.88 -9.65 -2.28
N LEU A 33 4.40 -9.23 -1.12
CA LEU A 33 3.60 -8.74 0.01
C LEU A 33 2.81 -7.49 -0.38
N TYR A 34 3.39 -6.59 -1.18
CA TYR A 34 2.66 -5.49 -1.81
C TYR A 34 1.48 -5.96 -2.69
N TRP A 35 1.58 -7.16 -3.28
CA TRP A 35 0.54 -7.75 -4.13
C TRP A 35 -0.37 -8.75 -3.38
N MET A 36 0.01 -9.16 -2.17
CA MET A 36 -0.61 -10.20 -1.35
C MET A 36 -1.18 -9.64 -0.05
N ASP A 37 -1.51 -8.35 0.00
CA ASP A 37 -2.39 -7.86 1.05
C ASP A 37 -3.84 -8.24 0.71
N PRO A 38 -4.39 -9.31 1.31
CA PRO A 38 -5.65 -9.93 0.93
C PRO A 38 -6.85 -9.18 1.55
N ALA A 39 -6.68 -7.94 2.01
CA ALA A 39 -7.78 -7.09 2.47
C ALA A 39 -8.70 -6.59 1.33
N HIS A 40 -8.32 -6.79 0.06
CA HIS A 40 -9.07 -6.32 -1.12
C HIS A 40 -10.34 -7.12 -1.47
N GLN A 41 -10.76 -8.10 -0.65
CA GLN A 41 -11.88 -8.99 -1.01
C GLN A 41 -13.27 -8.42 -0.71
N ALA A 42 -13.39 -7.34 0.05
CA ALA A 42 -14.66 -6.62 0.23
C ALA A 42 -14.72 -5.40 -0.70
N GLN A 43 -14.94 -5.65 -2.00
CA GLN A 43 -15.20 -4.63 -3.03
C GLN A 43 -14.02 -3.66 -3.27
N ALA A 44 -13.03 -4.13 -4.04
CA ALA A 44 -11.82 -3.37 -4.36
C ALA A 44 -12.11 -1.91 -4.73
N LEU A 45 -11.68 -0.98 -3.86
CA LEU A 45 -11.61 0.44 -4.15
C LEU A 45 -10.81 0.60 -5.45
N GLU A 46 -11.41 1.15 -6.50
CA GLU A 46 -10.70 1.29 -7.77
C GLU A 46 -9.93 2.61 -7.86
N PRO A 47 -8.79 2.66 -8.58
CA PRO A 47 -7.92 3.84 -8.68
C PRO A 47 -8.63 5.11 -9.19
N TRP A 48 -9.63 4.91 -10.05
CA TRP A 48 -10.42 5.96 -10.67
C TRP A 48 -11.53 6.49 -9.76
N MET A 49 -11.81 5.82 -8.64
CA MET A 49 -12.88 6.24 -7.75
C MET A 49 -12.49 7.56 -7.07
N THR A 50 -13.48 8.44 -6.97
CA THR A 50 -13.32 9.69 -6.21
C THR A 50 -13.73 9.43 -4.75
N PRO A 51 -13.13 10.14 -3.78
CA PRO A 51 -13.54 10.02 -2.36
C PRO A 51 -15.05 10.18 -2.18
N ARG A 52 -15.67 11.09 -2.93
CA ARG A 52 -17.12 11.29 -2.91
C ARG A 52 -17.93 10.11 -3.45
N TYR A 53 -17.41 9.39 -4.44
CA TYR A 53 -18.07 8.19 -4.98
C TYR A 53 -17.99 7.04 -3.98
N ILE A 54 -16.81 6.82 -3.40
CA ILE A 54 -16.57 5.81 -2.36
C ILE A 54 -17.48 6.09 -1.16
N ALA A 55 -17.54 7.35 -0.73
CA ALA A 55 -18.40 7.77 0.36
C ALA A 55 -19.87 7.47 0.11
N HIS A 56 -20.34 7.67 -1.13
CA HIS A 56 -21.71 7.36 -1.49
C HIS A 56 -21.99 5.85 -1.49
N SER A 57 -21.02 5.05 -1.96
CA SER A 57 -21.13 3.58 -2.00
C SER A 57 -21.07 2.93 -0.61
N TRP A 58 -20.32 3.51 0.32
CA TRP A 58 -20.20 3.03 1.71
C TRP A 58 -21.03 3.82 2.72
N LEU A 59 -21.87 4.76 2.27
CA LEU A 59 -22.72 5.62 3.11
C LEU A 59 -21.96 6.40 4.20
N VAL A 60 -20.69 6.74 3.96
CA VAL A 60 -19.88 7.57 4.87
C VAL A 60 -19.83 9.04 4.44
N ASP A 61 -19.34 9.91 5.32
CA ASP A 61 -19.10 11.31 4.98
C ASP A 61 -17.90 11.44 4.02
N GLY A 62 -18.18 11.87 2.79
CA GLY A 62 -17.15 12.04 1.76
C GLY A 62 -16.24 13.24 1.98
N GLN A 63 -16.66 14.23 2.76
CA GLN A 63 -15.82 15.36 3.14
C GLN A 63 -14.81 14.94 4.21
N GLU A 64 -15.23 14.12 5.17
CA GLU A 64 -14.33 13.58 6.20
C GLU A 64 -13.31 12.61 5.58
N LEU A 65 -13.75 11.73 4.67
CA LEU A 65 -12.84 10.85 3.90
C LEU A 65 -11.84 11.67 3.06
N ALA A 66 -12.31 12.72 2.37
CA ALA A 66 -11.44 13.59 1.58
C ALA A 66 -10.41 14.32 2.45
N GLN A 67 -10.80 14.84 3.61
CA GLN A 67 -9.90 15.46 4.57
C GLN A 67 -8.87 14.46 5.11
N HIS A 68 -9.30 13.23 5.45
CA HIS A 68 -8.43 12.16 5.91
C HIS A 68 -7.34 11.83 4.86
N LEU A 69 -7.71 11.85 3.58
CA LEU A 69 -6.81 11.59 2.45
C LEU A 69 -5.89 12.79 2.09
N GLY A 70 -6.02 13.92 2.79
CA GLY A 70 -5.26 15.14 2.54
C GLY A 70 -5.77 15.97 1.35
N VAL A 71 -7.03 15.79 0.96
CA VAL A 71 -7.70 16.60 -0.06
C VAL A 71 -8.29 17.85 0.62
N PRO A 72 -8.06 19.06 0.07
CA PRO A 72 -8.68 20.26 0.62
C PRO A 72 -10.23 20.15 0.58
N PRO A 73 -10.94 20.79 1.52
CA PRO A 73 -12.40 20.66 1.67
C PRO A 73 -13.19 21.17 0.46
N GLU A 74 -12.64 22.14 -0.28
CA GLU A 74 -13.11 22.56 -1.60
C GLU A 74 -11.98 22.37 -2.62
N PRO A 75 -11.83 21.18 -3.19
CA PRO A 75 -10.88 21.00 -4.27
C PRO A 75 -11.50 21.55 -5.57
N GLU A 76 -10.76 22.37 -6.31
CA GLU A 76 -11.20 22.93 -7.61
C GLU A 76 -11.59 21.82 -8.62
N GLU A 77 -10.99 20.65 -8.47
CA GLU A 77 -11.29 19.44 -9.23
C GLU A 77 -11.65 18.30 -8.28
N ARG A 78 -12.32 17.24 -8.77
CA ARG A 78 -12.57 16.02 -7.98
C ARG A 78 -11.45 15.02 -8.22
N PRO A 79 -10.33 15.05 -7.47
CA PRO A 79 -9.23 14.15 -7.73
C PRO A 79 -9.64 12.70 -7.43
N THR A 80 -9.28 11.80 -8.32
CA THR A 80 -9.35 10.36 -8.07
C THR A 80 -8.28 9.95 -7.06
N LEU A 81 -8.42 8.76 -6.47
CA LEU A 81 -7.39 8.20 -5.57
C LEU A 81 -6.01 8.16 -6.25
N GLU A 82 -5.95 7.86 -7.55
CA GLU A 82 -4.71 7.92 -8.34
C GLU A 82 -4.09 9.31 -8.39
N THR A 83 -4.91 10.34 -8.62
CA THR A 83 -4.45 11.73 -8.66
C THR A 83 -3.97 12.20 -7.28
N ILE A 84 -4.64 11.76 -6.22
CA ILE A 84 -4.23 12.04 -4.83
C ILE A 84 -2.88 11.40 -4.55
N ALA A 85 -2.69 10.13 -4.91
CA ALA A 85 -1.43 9.41 -4.76
C ALA A 85 -0.28 10.09 -5.52
N LYS A 86 -0.52 10.47 -6.78
CA LYS A 86 0.46 11.22 -7.59
C LYS A 86 0.82 12.57 -6.97
N LYS A 87 -0.17 13.35 -6.49
CA LYS A 87 0.07 14.65 -5.85
C LYS A 87 0.83 14.52 -4.53
N ARG A 88 0.56 13.48 -3.75
CA ARG A 88 1.23 13.19 -2.47
C ARG A 88 2.60 12.52 -2.64
N GLY A 89 2.93 12.03 -3.83
CA GLY A 89 4.17 11.29 -4.08
C GLY A 89 4.22 9.92 -3.36
N VAL A 90 3.06 9.37 -2.98
CA VAL A 90 2.93 8.10 -2.28
C VAL A 90 2.36 7.03 -3.21
N PRO A 91 2.60 5.73 -2.95
CA PRO A 91 1.95 4.65 -3.70
C PRO A 91 0.43 4.74 -3.61
N LEU A 92 -0.27 4.48 -4.71
CA LEU A 92 -1.74 4.42 -4.74
C LEU A 92 -2.31 3.47 -3.69
N ALA A 93 -1.66 2.31 -3.49
CA ALA A 93 -2.08 1.33 -2.49
C ALA A 93 -2.13 1.93 -1.07
N GLN A 94 -1.18 2.82 -0.72
CA GLN A 94 -1.18 3.48 0.58
C GLN A 94 -2.40 4.40 0.74
N VAL A 95 -2.76 5.14 -0.30
CA VAL A 95 -3.95 6.01 -0.30
C VAL A 95 -5.25 5.20 -0.22
N MET A 96 -5.28 4.04 -0.89
CA MET A 96 -6.41 3.11 -0.81
C MET A 96 -6.53 2.46 0.58
N GLU A 97 -5.42 2.11 1.20
CA GLU A 97 -5.37 1.55 2.56
C GLU A 97 -5.84 2.57 3.60
N GLU A 98 -5.40 3.83 3.49
CA GLU A 98 -5.88 4.94 4.33
C GLU A 98 -7.40 5.15 4.17
N ALA A 99 -7.91 5.07 2.93
CA ALA A 99 -9.34 5.15 2.68
C ALA A 99 -10.09 3.96 3.30
N GLN A 100 -9.59 2.73 3.13
CA GLN A 100 -10.23 1.53 3.67
C GLN A 100 -10.26 1.54 5.20
N ALA A 101 -9.15 1.91 5.84
CA ALA A 101 -9.08 2.03 7.30
C ALA A 101 -10.11 3.05 7.83
N PHE A 102 -10.29 4.16 7.12
CA PHE A 102 -11.34 5.13 7.45
C PHE A 102 -12.74 4.54 7.28
N LEU A 103 -12.98 3.76 6.22
CA LEU A 103 -14.27 3.10 5.99
C LEU A 103 -14.56 2.08 7.09
N ASP A 104 -13.62 1.22 7.45
CA ASP A 104 -13.81 0.19 8.49
C ASP A 104 -14.09 0.82 9.87
N ALA A 105 -13.38 1.90 10.19
CA ALA A 105 -13.57 2.66 11.42
C ALA A 105 -14.95 3.33 11.49
N ASN A 106 -15.50 3.78 10.36
CA ASN A 106 -16.79 4.46 10.30
C ASN A 106 -17.98 3.53 10.05
N ALA A 107 -17.77 2.38 9.39
CA ALA A 107 -18.79 1.34 9.21
C ALA A 107 -19.27 0.79 10.55
N THR A 108 -18.34 0.61 11.50
CA THR A 108 -18.65 0.15 12.87
C THR A 108 -19.51 1.17 13.65
N ARG A 109 -19.39 2.46 13.33
CA ARG A 109 -20.04 3.57 14.03
C ARG A 109 -21.50 3.80 13.58
N GLN A 110 -21.91 3.30 12.41
CA GLN A 110 -23.29 3.43 11.90
C GLN A 110 -24.22 2.26 12.31
N SER A 111 -23.68 1.22 12.95
CA SER A 111 -24.45 0.05 13.42
C SER A 111 -24.94 0.12 14.87
N GLU A 112 -24.69 1.22 15.58
CA GLU A 112 -25.26 1.54 16.92
C GLU A 112 -26.38 2.59 16.81
#